data_AF-A0A9D8C3T5-F1
#
_entry.id   AF-A0A9D8C3T5-F1
#
_cell.length_a   1.000
_cell.length_b   1.000
_cell.length_c   1.000
_cell.angle_alpha   90.00
_cell.angle_beta   90.00
_cell.angle_gamma   90.00
#
_symmetry.space_group_name_H-M   'P 1'
#
loop_
_entity.id
_entity.type
_entity.pdbx_description
1 polymer ?
#
loop_
_entity_poly.entity_id
_entity_poly.type
_entity_poly.pdbx_seq_one_letter_code
_entity_poly.pdbx_strand_id
1 'polypeptide(L)'
;MEGFFLLSGFFAAMSLARCSVGAFHRKWMPTMLVPLLVVLPTNFVALWLIGAYAAERAQAFPHLDVGSLPGPWHLHLWFLIVLAVFTAMAPQLDGLAARAGRWLTRVPLAPVPLAVVLILAMVLISRGSLEVIARLTWPAIREDWLTFAQFAYLPSYLLGLLAWHHAGLREALMSPRPRDAGAWFAVVVAMLTVLAVAPMGGPARVLEEAAFALAMLGVLSYAFRLLVRERKPVIAFLSDAVYTVYLLHYLCIWAVFAALGGVIESYWTLYGLAVAAGFGVPLLVHAYPVRRFELAGFLLNGRRPQARTAAPASAPAASPPELARAET
;
A
#
# COMPACT_ATOMS: atom_id res chain seq x y z
N MET A 1 5.51 -3.46 0.60
CA MET A 1 4.20 -2.94 1.11
C MET A 1 4.38 -1.64 1.92
N GLU A 2 5.57 -1.36 2.40
CA GLU A 2 6.01 -0.19 3.15
C GLU A 2 5.60 1.12 2.46
N GLY A 3 5.93 1.27 1.16
CA GLY A 3 5.55 2.44 0.37
C GLY A 3 4.03 2.65 0.30
N PHE A 4 3.24 1.57 0.24
CA PHE A 4 1.78 1.65 0.26
C PHE A 4 1.27 2.20 1.60
N PHE A 5 1.77 1.69 2.73
CA PHE A 5 1.36 2.18 4.05
C PHE A 5 1.84 3.60 4.32
N LEU A 6 3.03 3.97 3.84
CA LEU A 6 3.53 5.34 3.88
C LEU A 6 2.63 6.30 3.11
N LEU A 7 2.25 5.97 1.87
CA LEU A 7 1.31 6.79 1.11
C LEU A 7 -0.05 6.84 1.80
N SER A 8 -0.52 5.72 2.35
CA SER A 8 -1.79 5.65 3.07
C SER A 8 -1.81 6.57 4.29
N GLY A 9 -0.75 6.59 5.10
CA GLY A 9 -0.61 7.51 6.23
C GLY A 9 -0.61 8.97 5.77
N PHE A 10 0.13 9.29 4.72
CA PHE A 10 0.14 10.65 4.15
C PHE A 10 -1.24 11.11 3.70
N PHE A 11 -1.98 10.27 2.96
CA PHE A 11 -3.33 10.57 2.51
C PHE A 11 -4.34 10.61 3.66
N ALA A 12 -4.12 9.85 4.73
CA ALA A 12 -4.94 9.90 5.93
C ALA A 12 -4.81 11.25 6.64
N ALA A 13 -3.58 11.72 6.92
CA ALA A 13 -3.34 13.03 7.53
C ALA A 13 -3.92 14.18 6.68
N MET A 14 -3.70 14.13 5.36
CA MET A 14 -4.29 15.12 4.44
C MET A 14 -5.82 15.11 4.46
N SER A 15 -6.44 13.95 4.60
CA SER A 15 -7.90 13.84 4.70
C SER A 15 -8.41 14.39 6.04
N LEU A 16 -7.74 14.08 7.15
CA LEU A 16 -8.06 14.59 8.48
C LEU A 16 -7.92 16.12 8.55
N ALA A 17 -6.97 16.70 7.81
CA ALA A 17 -6.84 18.16 7.70
C ALA A 17 -8.02 18.85 6.99
N ARG A 18 -8.86 18.10 6.25
CA ARG A 18 -9.95 18.63 5.43
C ARG A 18 -11.36 18.27 5.92
N CYS A 19 -11.48 17.37 6.90
CA CYS A 19 -12.78 16.92 7.39
C CYS A 19 -12.73 16.52 8.86
N SER A 20 -13.88 16.48 9.52
CA SER A 20 -13.98 16.01 10.90
C SER A 20 -13.65 14.52 11.02
N VAL A 21 -13.21 14.06 12.20
CA VAL A 21 -12.89 12.65 12.47
C VAL A 21 -14.05 11.72 12.12
N GLY A 22 -15.29 12.11 12.45
CA GLY A 22 -16.48 11.34 12.09
C GLY A 22 -16.69 11.25 10.57
N ALA A 23 -16.47 12.34 9.84
CA ALA A 23 -16.55 12.32 8.37
C ALA A 23 -15.44 11.46 7.75
N PHE A 24 -14.23 11.53 8.31
CA PHE A 24 -13.09 10.70 7.91
C PHE A 24 -13.42 9.21 8.04
N HIS A 25 -13.86 8.74 9.21
CA HIS A 25 -14.21 7.31 9.40
C HIS A 25 -15.40 6.89 8.53
N ARG A 26 -16.46 7.71 8.42
CA ARG A 26 -17.62 7.39 7.57
C ARG A 26 -17.25 7.23 6.10
N LYS A 27 -16.20 7.91 5.63
CA LYS A 27 -15.70 7.81 4.27
C LYS A 27 -14.77 6.61 4.08
N TRP A 28 -13.76 6.47 4.96
CA TRP A 28 -12.67 5.53 4.72
C TRP A 28 -12.91 4.13 5.30
N MET A 29 -13.64 3.98 6.41
CA MET A 29 -13.94 2.65 6.96
C MET A 29 -14.72 1.77 5.98
N PRO A 30 -15.80 2.24 5.32
CA PRO A 30 -16.50 1.41 4.32
C PRO A 30 -15.63 1.08 3.11
N THR A 31 -14.73 1.99 2.71
CA THR A 31 -13.76 1.77 1.61
C THR A 31 -12.88 0.54 1.87
N MET A 32 -12.62 0.21 3.14
CA MET A 32 -11.76 -0.91 3.54
C MET A 32 -12.57 -2.14 3.94
N LEU A 33 -13.58 -1.96 4.80
CA LEU A 33 -14.32 -3.07 5.41
C LEU A 33 -15.33 -3.71 4.45
N VAL A 34 -15.99 -2.93 3.59
CA VAL A 34 -16.98 -3.51 2.66
C VAL A 34 -16.30 -4.44 1.65
N PRO A 35 -15.25 -4.00 0.92
CA PRO A 35 -14.55 -4.89 0.00
C PRO A 35 -13.89 -6.06 0.70
N LEU A 36 -13.34 -5.87 1.91
CA LEU A 36 -12.82 -6.96 2.73
C LEU A 36 -13.89 -8.05 2.93
N LEU A 37 -15.09 -7.68 3.42
CA LEU A 37 -16.16 -8.64 3.69
C LEU A 37 -16.71 -9.30 2.42
N VAL A 38 -16.83 -8.54 1.32
CA VAL A 38 -17.34 -9.02 0.04
C VAL A 38 -16.37 -9.99 -0.64
N VAL A 39 -15.08 -9.71 -0.58
CA VAL A 39 -14.04 -10.47 -1.29
C VAL A 39 -13.49 -11.60 -0.43
N LEU A 40 -13.70 -11.59 0.90
CA LEU A 40 -13.24 -12.66 1.78
C LEU A 40 -13.65 -14.08 1.34
N PRO A 41 -14.90 -14.33 0.88
CA PRO A 41 -15.26 -15.65 0.33
C PRO A 41 -14.35 -16.10 -0.82
N THR A 42 -13.89 -15.17 -1.66
CA THR A 42 -12.99 -15.49 -2.78
C THR A 42 -11.61 -15.94 -2.34
N ASN A 43 -11.15 -15.57 -1.13
CA ASN A 43 -9.93 -16.11 -0.57
C ASN A 43 -10.05 -17.59 -0.26
N PHE A 44 -11.18 -18.06 0.24
CA PHE A 44 -11.38 -19.49 0.49
C PHE A 44 -11.37 -20.29 -0.83
N VAL A 45 -11.95 -19.72 -1.88
CA VAL A 45 -11.82 -20.29 -3.24
C VAL A 45 -10.37 -20.30 -3.69
N ALA A 46 -9.62 -19.22 -3.50
CA ALA A 46 -8.20 -19.17 -3.84
C ALA A 46 -7.38 -20.20 -3.04
N LEU A 47 -7.62 -20.34 -1.72
CA LEU A 47 -6.99 -21.38 -0.89
C LEU A 47 -7.27 -22.78 -1.41
N TRP A 48 -8.53 -23.05 -1.79
CA TRP A 48 -8.91 -24.32 -2.38
C TRP A 48 -8.18 -24.58 -3.71
N LEU A 49 -8.11 -23.57 -4.60
CA LEU A 49 -7.38 -23.66 -5.87
C LEU A 49 -5.87 -23.90 -5.67
N ILE A 50 -5.25 -23.24 -4.68
CA ILE A 50 -3.85 -23.48 -4.30
C ILE A 50 -3.67 -24.93 -3.87
N GLY A 51 -4.54 -25.43 -2.99
CA GLY A 51 -4.50 -26.81 -2.51
C GLY A 51 -4.66 -27.82 -3.64
N ALA A 52 -5.59 -27.58 -4.56
CA ALA A 52 -5.81 -28.43 -5.73
C ALA A 52 -4.58 -28.48 -6.63
N TYR A 53 -4.01 -27.32 -6.97
CA TYR A 53 -2.79 -27.23 -7.79
C TYR A 53 -1.58 -27.88 -7.09
N ALA A 54 -1.44 -27.68 -5.78
CA ALA A 54 -0.36 -28.27 -5.00
C ALA A 54 -0.48 -29.80 -4.94
N ALA A 55 -1.69 -30.34 -4.73
CA ALA A 55 -1.93 -31.78 -4.70
C ALA A 55 -1.59 -32.46 -6.03
N GLU A 56 -1.96 -31.85 -7.15
CA GLU A 56 -1.58 -32.33 -8.50
C GLU A 56 -0.06 -32.34 -8.68
N ARG A 57 0.63 -31.27 -8.26
CA ARG A 57 2.10 -31.19 -8.34
C ARG A 57 2.80 -32.13 -7.38
N ALA A 58 2.23 -32.41 -6.21
CA ALA A 58 2.75 -33.41 -5.27
C ALA A 58 2.73 -34.81 -5.87
N GLN A 59 1.69 -35.14 -6.64
CA GLN A 59 1.62 -36.42 -7.35
C GLN A 59 2.68 -36.51 -8.45
N ALA A 60 2.93 -35.40 -9.16
CA ALA A 60 3.98 -35.34 -10.18
C ALA A 60 5.41 -35.31 -9.58
N PHE A 61 5.57 -34.76 -8.38
CA PHE A 61 6.86 -34.57 -7.70
C PHE A 61 6.74 -34.93 -6.21
N PRO A 62 6.70 -36.23 -5.85
CA PRO A 62 6.40 -36.70 -4.49
C PRO A 62 7.46 -36.34 -3.44
N HIS A 63 8.60 -35.78 -3.87
CA HIS A 63 9.69 -35.28 -3.03
C HIS A 63 9.57 -33.77 -2.73
N LEU A 64 8.63 -33.06 -3.36
CA LEU A 64 8.26 -31.70 -2.96
C LEU A 64 7.32 -31.81 -1.77
N ASP A 65 7.81 -31.47 -0.57
CA ASP A 65 7.00 -31.28 0.62
C ASP A 65 6.11 -30.05 0.44
N VAL A 66 4.99 -30.23 -0.25
CA VAL A 66 3.87 -29.29 -0.26
C VAL A 66 3.14 -29.40 1.07
N GLY A 67 3.81 -28.96 2.14
CA GLY A 67 3.33 -29.03 3.51
C GLY A 67 1.88 -28.60 3.70
N SER A 68 1.25 -29.10 4.78
CA SER A 68 -0.17 -28.95 5.12
C SER A 68 -0.74 -27.55 4.86
N LEU A 69 -1.33 -27.32 3.68
CA LEU A 69 -2.08 -26.10 3.41
C LEU A 69 -3.45 -26.21 4.10
N PRO A 70 -3.82 -25.20 4.90
CA PRO A 70 -4.20 -23.93 4.29
C PRO A 70 -3.37 -22.77 4.84
N GLY A 71 -2.86 -21.93 3.93
CA GLY A 71 -2.34 -20.61 4.29
C GLY A 71 -3.38 -19.79 5.07
N PRO A 72 -2.97 -18.68 5.70
CA PRO A 72 -3.87 -17.94 6.58
C PRO A 72 -5.14 -17.49 5.84
N TRP A 73 -6.30 -17.58 6.51
CA TRP A 73 -7.62 -17.31 5.92
C TRP A 73 -7.74 -15.94 5.24
N HIS A 74 -6.99 -14.96 5.74
CA HIS A 74 -6.97 -13.61 5.20
C HIS A 74 -6.17 -13.51 3.89
N LEU A 75 -5.35 -14.53 3.54
CA LEU A 75 -4.45 -14.57 2.38
C LEU A 75 -3.93 -13.17 2.05
N HIS A 76 -4.18 -12.69 0.82
CA HIS A 76 -3.74 -11.42 0.29
C HIS A 76 -4.54 -10.21 0.82
N LEU A 77 -5.64 -10.41 1.54
CA LEU A 77 -6.47 -9.35 2.12
C LEU A 77 -5.94 -8.82 3.46
N TRP A 78 -4.85 -9.40 4.00
CA TRP A 78 -4.25 -9.00 5.29
C TRP A 78 -4.02 -7.49 5.39
N PHE A 79 -3.59 -6.86 4.30
CA PHE A 79 -3.28 -5.43 4.27
C PHE A 79 -4.50 -4.54 4.49
N LEU A 80 -5.72 -4.98 4.12
CA LEU A 80 -6.95 -4.23 4.39
C LEU A 80 -7.31 -4.25 5.86
N ILE A 81 -7.08 -5.39 6.53
CA ILE A 81 -7.28 -5.53 7.96
C ILE A 81 -6.31 -4.57 8.69
N VAL A 82 -5.02 -4.60 8.31
CA VAL A 82 -4.00 -3.69 8.84
C VAL A 82 -4.38 -2.24 8.60
N LEU A 83 -4.74 -1.89 7.36
CA LEU A 83 -5.10 -0.53 6.99
C LEU A 83 -6.37 -0.04 7.69
N ALA A 84 -7.36 -0.91 7.89
CA ALA A 84 -8.58 -0.57 8.63
C ALA A 84 -8.26 -0.19 10.08
N VAL A 85 -7.38 -0.96 10.75
CA VAL A 85 -6.92 -0.64 12.11
C VAL A 85 -6.17 0.68 12.13
N PHE A 86 -5.20 0.90 11.23
CA PHE A 86 -4.46 2.16 11.17
C PHE A 86 -5.37 3.36 10.87
N THR A 87 -6.38 3.16 10.04
CA THR A 87 -7.35 4.21 9.70
C THR A 87 -8.26 4.51 10.89
N ALA A 88 -8.67 3.52 11.66
CA ALA A 88 -9.44 3.74 12.90
C ALA A 88 -8.62 4.50 13.97
N MET A 89 -7.31 4.28 14.00
CA MET A 89 -6.37 4.95 14.91
C MET A 89 -5.80 6.27 14.33
N ALA A 90 -6.11 6.61 13.08
CA ALA A 90 -5.47 7.72 12.38
C ALA A 90 -5.58 9.06 13.12
N PRO A 91 -6.73 9.45 13.71
CA PRO A 91 -6.84 10.74 14.43
C PRO A 91 -5.85 10.87 15.60
N GLN A 92 -5.67 9.80 16.38
CA GLN A 92 -4.78 9.79 17.53
C GLN A 92 -3.31 9.82 17.08
N LEU A 93 -2.99 9.02 16.05
CA LEU A 93 -1.65 8.96 15.48
C LEU A 93 -1.26 10.26 14.76
N ASP A 94 -2.22 10.93 14.11
CA ASP A 94 -2.00 12.23 13.45
C ASP A 94 -1.64 13.32 14.46
N GLY A 95 -2.32 13.36 15.61
CA GLY A 95 -1.98 14.28 16.70
C GLY A 95 -0.57 14.04 17.30
N LEU A 96 -0.12 12.78 17.31
CA LEU A 96 1.26 12.44 17.68
C LEU A 96 2.26 12.86 16.59
N ALA A 97 1.95 12.56 15.33
CA ALA A 97 2.78 12.91 14.18
C ALA A 97 2.94 14.43 14.03
N ALA A 98 1.89 15.22 14.29
CA ALA A 98 1.96 16.67 14.28
C ALA A 98 2.92 17.23 15.34
N ARG A 99 2.91 16.64 16.55
CA ARG A 99 3.86 17.01 17.62
C ARG A 99 5.29 16.64 17.25
N ALA A 100 5.50 15.43 16.75
CA ALA A 100 6.81 14.96 16.29
C ALA A 100 7.33 15.81 15.12
N GLY A 101 6.48 16.18 14.17
CA GLY A 101 6.83 17.04 13.04
C GLY A 101 7.38 18.39 13.48
N ARG A 102 6.72 19.05 14.45
CA ARG A 102 7.22 20.32 15.04
C ARG A 102 8.52 20.17 15.82
N TRP A 103 8.76 19.01 16.43
CA TRP A 103 10.03 18.74 17.08
C TRP A 103 11.14 18.53 16.06
N LEU A 104 10.85 17.80 14.98
CA LEU A 104 11.81 17.51 13.91
C LEU A 104 12.26 18.74 13.13
N THR A 105 11.46 19.80 13.04
CA THR A 105 11.92 21.06 12.43
C THR A 105 13.09 21.71 13.18
N ARG A 106 13.39 21.26 14.40
CA ARG A 106 14.55 21.72 15.20
C ARG A 106 15.80 20.88 14.98
N VAL A 107 15.69 19.75 14.29
CA VAL A 107 16.82 18.87 14.02
C VAL A 107 17.63 19.42 12.84
N PRO A 108 18.94 19.67 12.99
CA PRO A 108 19.76 20.30 11.95
C PRO A 108 20.20 19.29 10.88
N LEU A 109 19.28 18.42 10.42
CA LEU A 109 19.53 17.46 9.35
C LEU A 109 18.84 17.92 8.07
N ALA A 110 19.53 17.74 6.94
CA ALA A 110 18.89 17.90 5.65
C ALA A 110 17.75 16.87 5.48
N PRO A 111 16.71 17.17 4.67
CA PRO A 111 15.52 16.33 4.57
C PRO A 111 15.75 14.88 4.15
N VAL A 112 16.67 14.63 3.21
CA VAL A 112 16.98 13.28 2.73
C VAL A 112 17.71 12.46 3.80
N PRO A 113 18.82 12.93 4.40
CA PRO A 113 19.42 12.26 5.56
C PRO A 113 18.42 12.00 6.70
N LEU A 114 17.56 12.97 7.01
CA LEU A 114 16.53 12.79 8.02
C LEU A 114 15.56 11.67 7.65
N ALA A 115 15.09 11.63 6.40
CA ALA A 115 14.21 10.56 5.92
C ALA A 115 14.89 9.19 6.02
N VAL A 116 16.16 9.07 5.61
CA VAL A 116 16.94 7.84 5.71
C VAL A 116 17.06 7.39 7.17
N VAL A 117 17.44 8.28 8.08
CA VAL A 117 17.57 7.98 9.51
C VAL A 117 16.23 7.51 10.09
N LEU A 118 15.13 8.20 9.79
CA LEU A 118 13.81 7.82 10.28
C LEU A 118 13.41 6.44 9.77
N ILE A 119 13.66 6.15 8.50
CA ILE A 119 13.26 4.86 7.91
C ILE A 119 14.12 3.72 8.46
N LEU A 120 15.42 3.93 8.64
CA LEU A 120 16.29 2.96 9.33
C LEU A 120 15.82 2.72 10.77
N ALA A 121 15.56 3.78 11.53
CA ALA A 121 15.05 3.70 12.89
C ALA A 121 13.72 2.93 12.94
N MET A 122 12.82 3.21 12.00
CA MET A 122 11.53 2.54 11.90
C MET A 122 11.65 1.05 11.61
N VAL A 123 12.55 0.65 10.72
CA VAL A 123 12.76 -0.76 10.42
C VAL A 123 13.37 -1.48 11.63
N LEU A 124 14.34 -0.86 12.31
CA LEU A 124 14.90 -1.37 13.55
C LEU A 124 13.85 -1.51 14.66
N ILE A 125 12.97 -0.50 14.83
CA ILE A 125 11.87 -0.54 15.79
C ILE A 125 10.87 -1.63 15.41
N SER A 126 10.51 -1.76 14.13
CA SER A 126 9.58 -2.80 13.65
C SER A 126 10.09 -4.19 14.00
N ARG A 127 11.34 -4.50 13.63
CA ARG A 127 11.93 -5.82 13.87
C ARG A 127 12.25 -6.06 15.34
N GLY A 128 12.79 -5.05 16.02
CA GLY A 128 13.13 -5.11 17.44
C GLY A 128 11.89 -5.29 18.32
N SER A 129 10.82 -4.54 18.06
CA SER A 129 9.56 -4.69 18.81
C SER A 129 8.94 -6.07 18.63
N LEU A 130 8.96 -6.62 17.41
CA LEU A 130 8.49 -7.97 17.15
C LEU A 130 9.31 -9.03 17.88
N GLU A 131 10.63 -8.91 17.90
CA GLU A 131 11.51 -9.83 18.62
C GLU A 131 11.26 -9.76 20.14
N VAL A 132 11.10 -8.56 20.68
CA VAL A 132 10.79 -8.33 22.09
C VAL A 132 9.41 -8.89 22.45
N ILE A 133 8.37 -8.58 21.67
CA ILE A 133 7.01 -9.08 21.88
C ILE A 133 6.98 -10.61 21.84
N ALA A 134 7.63 -11.21 20.84
CA ALA A 134 7.71 -12.66 20.70
C ALA A 134 8.39 -13.34 21.91
N ARG A 135 9.40 -12.69 22.51
CA ARG A 135 10.09 -13.19 23.70
C ARG A 135 9.31 -12.98 24.99
N LEU A 136 8.57 -11.87 25.11
CA LEU A 136 7.96 -11.45 26.37
C LEU A 136 6.52 -11.94 26.56
N THR A 137 5.73 -12.03 25.50
CA THR A 137 4.27 -12.21 25.63
C THR A 137 3.81 -13.58 25.17
N TRP A 138 4.13 -13.95 23.94
CA TRP A 138 3.55 -15.15 23.33
C TRP A 138 4.37 -15.57 22.10
N PRO A 139 5.15 -16.68 22.15
CA PRO A 139 5.96 -17.13 21.01
C PRO A 139 5.15 -17.30 19.72
N ALA A 140 3.89 -17.73 19.81
CA ALA A 140 3.00 -17.87 18.65
C ALA A 140 2.53 -16.54 18.02
N ILE A 141 2.85 -15.36 18.59
CA ILE A 141 2.66 -14.08 17.87
C ILE A 141 3.57 -14.03 16.63
N ARG A 142 4.69 -14.75 16.63
CA ARG A 142 5.51 -14.94 15.41
C ARG A 142 4.75 -15.67 14.31
N GLU A 143 3.78 -16.49 14.68
CA GLU A 143 2.97 -17.29 13.75
C GLU A 143 1.71 -16.55 13.32
N ASP A 144 1.25 -15.56 14.10
CA ASP A 144 0.15 -14.67 13.70
C ASP A 144 0.64 -13.54 12.78
N TRP A 145 0.53 -13.79 11.47
CA TRP A 145 0.88 -12.83 10.42
C TRP A 145 0.18 -11.47 10.57
N LEU A 146 -1.07 -11.42 11.07
CA LEU A 146 -1.77 -10.14 11.19
C LEU A 146 -1.13 -9.28 12.25
N THR A 147 -0.89 -9.82 13.44
CA THR A 147 -0.19 -9.10 14.51
C THR A 147 1.19 -8.67 14.04
N PHE A 148 1.95 -9.57 13.40
CA PHE A 148 3.23 -9.23 12.78
C PHE A 148 3.11 -8.03 11.83
N ALA A 149 2.17 -8.08 10.90
CA ALA A 149 1.99 -7.05 9.89
C ALA A 149 1.60 -5.70 10.49
N GLN A 150 0.77 -5.67 11.54
CA GLN A 150 0.42 -4.42 12.24
C GLN A 150 1.66 -3.70 12.76
N PHE A 151 2.56 -4.42 13.45
CA PHE A 151 3.78 -3.81 13.98
C PHE A 151 4.82 -3.53 12.89
N ALA A 152 4.93 -4.41 11.89
CA ALA A 152 5.88 -4.24 10.80
C ALA A 152 5.57 -3.01 9.93
N TYR A 153 4.29 -2.71 9.69
CA TYR A 153 3.89 -1.63 8.78
C TYR A 153 3.45 -0.33 9.48
N LEU A 154 3.18 -0.37 10.79
CA LEU A 154 2.80 0.83 11.56
C LEU A 154 3.84 1.94 11.41
N PRO A 155 5.17 1.69 11.50
CA PRO A 155 6.14 2.75 11.34
C PRO A 155 6.06 3.41 9.96
N SER A 156 5.88 2.63 8.88
CA SER A 156 5.71 3.16 7.52
C SER A 156 4.50 4.09 7.44
N TYR A 157 3.38 3.69 8.04
CA TYR A 157 2.18 4.52 8.13
C TYR A 157 2.41 5.83 8.92
N LEU A 158 3.09 5.74 10.07
CA LEU A 158 3.46 6.91 10.89
C LEU A 158 4.36 7.89 10.14
N LEU A 159 5.31 7.38 9.35
CA LEU A 159 6.15 8.22 8.51
C LEU A 159 5.35 8.96 7.44
N GLY A 160 4.31 8.32 6.89
CA GLY A 160 3.34 8.98 6.02
C GLY A 160 2.67 10.17 6.70
N LEU A 161 2.12 9.96 7.90
CA LEU A 161 1.52 11.03 8.71
C LEU A 161 2.54 12.13 9.02
N LEU A 162 3.76 11.75 9.38
CA LEU A 162 4.83 12.68 9.73
C LEU A 162 5.28 13.51 8.52
N ALA A 163 5.40 12.89 7.35
CA ALA A 163 5.72 13.57 6.11
C ALA A 163 4.67 14.63 5.75
N TRP A 164 3.40 14.44 6.11
CA TRP A 164 2.38 15.48 5.95
C TRP A 164 2.70 16.74 6.78
N HIS A 165 3.09 16.55 8.04
CA HIS A 165 3.36 17.62 9.01
C HIS A 165 4.75 18.25 8.90
N HIS A 166 5.69 17.63 8.17
CA HIS A 166 7.06 18.14 8.01
C HIS A 166 7.40 18.38 6.53
N ALA A 167 7.44 19.65 6.12
CA ALA A 167 7.63 20.05 4.72
C ALA A 167 8.88 19.44 4.07
N GLY A 168 10.01 19.39 4.79
CA GLY A 168 11.24 18.75 4.28
C GLY A 168 11.04 17.28 3.92
N LEU A 169 10.52 16.47 4.85
CA LEU A 169 10.19 15.06 4.60
C LEU A 169 9.18 14.88 3.48
N ARG A 170 8.14 15.75 3.42
CA ARG A 170 7.19 15.75 2.31
C ARG A 170 7.87 15.88 0.96
N GLU A 171 8.75 16.88 0.84
CA GLU A 171 9.48 17.11 -0.40
C GLU A 171 10.42 15.96 -0.73
N ALA A 172 11.18 15.46 0.26
CA ALA A 172 12.13 14.37 0.06
C ALA A 172 11.48 13.04 -0.37
N LEU A 173 10.29 12.73 0.19
CA LEU A 173 9.62 11.44 0.00
C LEU A 173 8.55 11.46 -1.10
N MET A 174 7.78 12.54 -1.22
CA MET A 174 6.60 12.59 -2.10
C MET A 174 6.85 13.34 -3.40
N SER A 175 7.81 14.26 -3.42
CA SER A 175 8.11 15.09 -4.58
C SER A 175 9.61 15.40 -4.67
N PRO A 176 10.47 14.37 -4.73
CA PRO A 176 11.92 14.56 -4.68
C PRO A 176 12.38 15.51 -5.79
N ARG A 177 13.22 16.48 -5.45
CA ARG A 177 13.88 17.37 -6.41
C ARG A 177 14.95 16.59 -7.17
N PRO A 178 15.35 17.03 -8.38
CA PRO A 178 16.44 16.35 -9.11
C PRO A 178 17.72 16.21 -8.29
N ARG A 179 18.04 17.21 -7.45
CA ARG A 179 19.15 17.13 -6.49
C ARG A 179 18.97 16.02 -5.43
N ASP A 180 17.73 15.77 -5.00
CA ASP A 180 17.41 14.73 -4.03
C ASP A 180 17.46 13.34 -4.69
N ALA A 181 17.20 13.25 -6.00
CA ALA A 181 17.34 12.01 -6.77
C ALA A 181 18.81 11.51 -6.78
N GLY A 182 19.78 12.42 -6.84
CA GLY A 182 21.20 12.06 -6.69
C GLY A 182 21.51 11.47 -5.30
N ALA A 183 20.92 12.04 -4.24
CA ALA A 183 21.06 11.51 -2.89
C ALA A 183 20.37 10.13 -2.74
N TRP A 184 19.16 9.97 -3.29
CA TRP A 184 18.48 8.68 -3.32
C TRP A 184 19.27 7.64 -4.11
N PHE A 185 19.82 8.01 -5.27
CA PHE A 185 20.69 7.13 -6.07
C PHE A 185 21.95 6.73 -5.30
N ALA A 186 22.60 7.67 -4.62
CA ALA A 186 23.75 7.38 -3.77
C ALA A 186 23.39 6.43 -2.63
N VAL A 187 22.21 6.57 -2.02
CA VAL A 187 21.69 5.60 -1.04
C VAL A 187 21.53 4.23 -1.69
N VAL A 188 20.89 4.13 -2.86
CA VAL A 188 20.75 2.85 -3.60
C VAL A 188 22.12 2.21 -3.86
N VAL A 189 23.08 2.98 -4.38
CA VAL A 189 24.42 2.46 -4.70
C VAL A 189 25.16 2.02 -3.43
N ALA A 190 25.17 2.84 -2.39
CA ALA A 190 25.80 2.50 -1.11
C ALA A 190 25.23 1.19 -0.56
N MET A 191 23.92 1.00 -0.68
CA MET A 191 23.28 -0.26 -0.28
C MET A 191 23.69 -1.43 -1.14
N LEU A 192 23.61 -1.33 -2.48
CA LEU A 192 24.00 -2.44 -3.37
C LEU A 192 25.43 -2.89 -3.08
N THR A 193 26.31 -1.94 -2.75
CA THR A 193 27.68 -2.23 -2.29
C THR A 193 27.69 -2.99 -0.96
N VAL A 194 26.90 -2.56 0.05
CA VAL A 194 26.77 -3.29 1.32
C VAL A 194 26.22 -4.71 1.10
N LEU A 195 25.23 -4.90 0.22
CA LEU A 195 24.67 -6.22 -0.10
C LEU A 195 25.67 -7.14 -0.79
N ALA A 196 26.53 -6.59 -1.63
CA ALA A 196 27.57 -7.36 -2.30
C ALA A 196 28.63 -7.91 -1.34
N VAL A 197 28.77 -7.33 -0.14
CA VAL A 197 29.84 -7.68 0.82
C VAL A 197 29.34 -8.23 2.15
N ALA A 198 28.08 -8.01 2.50
CA ALA A 198 27.52 -8.46 3.78
C ALA A 198 27.12 -9.95 3.73
N PRO A 199 27.47 -10.76 4.74
CA PRO A 199 26.99 -12.13 4.82
C PRO A 199 25.47 -12.16 4.88
N MET A 200 24.87 -13.06 4.10
CA MET A 200 23.41 -13.22 4.01
C MET A 200 22.84 -13.77 5.33
N GLY A 201 22.45 -12.89 6.24
CA GLY A 201 21.79 -13.26 7.49
C GLY A 201 21.64 -12.13 8.51
N GLY A 202 20.70 -12.30 9.44
CA GLY A 202 20.57 -11.44 10.61
C GLY A 202 20.24 -9.96 10.31
N PRO A 203 20.79 -9.00 11.09
CA PRO A 203 20.52 -7.57 10.94
C PRO A 203 20.86 -6.99 9.56
N ALA A 204 21.80 -7.59 8.82
CA ALA A 204 22.18 -7.15 7.48
C ALA A 204 20.99 -7.25 6.50
N ARG A 205 20.21 -8.33 6.57
CA ARG A 205 19.01 -8.53 5.75
C ARG A 205 17.90 -7.51 6.08
N VAL A 206 17.81 -7.10 7.34
CA VAL A 206 16.84 -6.07 7.76
C VAL A 206 17.21 -4.71 7.17
N LEU A 207 18.50 -4.36 7.20
CA LEU A 207 19.02 -3.15 6.56
C LEU A 207 18.85 -3.20 5.04
N GLU A 208 19.06 -4.37 4.43
CA GLU A 208 18.79 -4.61 3.01
C GLU A 208 17.35 -4.29 2.63
N GLU A 209 16.38 -4.92 3.31
CA GLU A 209 14.95 -4.72 3.04
C GLU A 209 14.53 -3.26 3.25
N ALA A 210 14.98 -2.64 4.35
CA ALA A 210 14.75 -1.23 4.64
C ALA A 210 15.20 -0.36 3.48
N ALA A 211 16.42 -0.62 3.05
CA ALA A 211 17.08 0.25 2.12
C ALA A 211 16.56 0.00 0.70
N PHE A 212 16.20 -1.24 0.34
CA PHE A 212 15.51 -1.53 -0.92
C PHE A 212 14.16 -0.81 -0.98
N ALA A 213 13.40 -0.82 0.11
CA ALA A 213 12.14 -0.08 0.20
C ALA A 213 12.38 1.44 0.03
N LEU A 214 13.46 1.99 0.62
CA LEU A 214 13.90 3.37 0.45
C LEU A 214 14.21 3.74 -1.00
N ALA A 215 15.06 2.92 -1.62
CA ALA A 215 15.47 3.06 -3.01
C ALA A 215 14.24 3.07 -3.93
N MET A 216 13.38 2.07 -3.76
CA MET A 216 12.18 1.92 -4.57
C MET A 216 11.21 3.09 -4.37
N LEU A 217 11.01 3.55 -3.13
CA LEU A 217 10.18 4.72 -2.85
C LEU A 217 10.72 5.98 -3.53
N GLY A 218 12.03 6.25 -3.40
CA GLY A 218 12.67 7.41 -4.04
C GLY A 218 12.54 7.37 -5.57
N VAL A 219 12.80 6.22 -6.18
CA VAL A 219 12.68 6.00 -7.63
C VAL A 219 11.24 6.16 -8.09
N LEU A 220 10.27 5.53 -7.42
CA LEU A 220 8.86 5.59 -7.80
C LEU A 220 8.28 6.99 -7.61
N SER A 221 8.62 7.69 -6.52
CA SER A 221 8.18 9.08 -6.30
C SER A 221 8.78 10.03 -7.34
N TYR A 222 10.05 9.83 -7.72
CA TYR A 222 10.68 10.62 -8.78
C TYR A 222 10.06 10.31 -10.15
N ALA A 223 9.85 9.03 -10.47
CA ALA A 223 9.17 8.61 -11.69
C ALA A 223 7.75 9.18 -11.75
N PHE A 224 7.00 9.14 -10.65
CA PHE A 224 5.67 9.73 -10.54
C PHE A 224 5.70 11.22 -10.86
N ARG A 225 6.65 11.98 -10.29
CA ARG A 225 6.84 13.39 -10.61
C ARG A 225 7.12 13.63 -12.10
N LEU A 226 7.92 12.80 -12.74
CA LEU A 226 8.27 12.95 -14.15
C LEU A 226 7.10 12.60 -15.08
N LEU A 227 6.41 11.50 -14.80
CA LEU A 227 5.41 10.89 -15.67
C LEU A 227 4.00 11.46 -15.45
N VAL A 228 3.70 11.92 -14.24
CA VAL A 228 2.38 12.38 -13.80
C VAL A 228 2.41 13.87 -13.47
N ARG A 229 2.61 14.69 -14.52
CA ARG A 229 2.52 16.16 -14.41
C ARG A 229 1.09 16.68 -14.44
N GLU A 230 0.22 15.94 -15.14
CA GLU A 230 -1.17 16.30 -15.38
C GLU A 230 -2.06 15.08 -15.20
N ARG A 231 -3.34 15.33 -14.94
CA ARG A 231 -4.35 14.27 -14.84
C ARG A 231 -4.65 13.70 -16.22
N LYS A 232 -3.96 12.62 -16.60
CA LYS A 232 -4.27 11.86 -17.81
C LYS A 232 -5.43 10.89 -17.55
N PRO A 233 -6.42 10.76 -18.47
CA PRO A 233 -7.56 9.85 -18.29
C PRO A 233 -7.15 8.40 -18.03
N VAL A 234 -6.11 7.91 -18.72
CA VAL A 234 -5.58 6.54 -18.54
C VAL A 234 -5.03 6.35 -17.13
N ILE A 235 -4.25 7.31 -16.61
CA ILE A 235 -3.70 7.24 -15.26
C ILE A 235 -4.83 7.27 -14.23
N ALA A 236 -5.81 8.15 -14.41
CA ALA A 236 -6.98 8.21 -13.52
C ALA A 236 -7.75 6.87 -13.52
N PHE A 237 -7.98 6.28 -14.69
CA PHE A 237 -8.62 4.98 -14.83
C PHE A 237 -7.81 3.88 -14.13
N LEU A 238 -6.50 3.80 -14.37
CA LEU A 238 -5.65 2.78 -13.75
C LEU A 238 -5.61 2.97 -12.22
N SER A 239 -5.45 4.19 -11.72
CA SER A 239 -5.48 4.49 -10.28
C SER A 239 -6.82 4.12 -9.65
N ASP A 240 -7.95 4.35 -10.34
CA ASP A 240 -9.27 3.92 -9.88
C ASP A 240 -9.41 2.38 -9.89
N ALA A 241 -8.78 1.70 -10.85
CA ALA A 241 -8.85 0.26 -11.03
C ALA A 241 -7.91 -0.53 -10.12
N VAL A 242 -6.82 0.07 -9.62
CA VAL A 242 -5.80 -0.60 -8.78
C VAL A 242 -6.43 -1.38 -7.64
N TYR A 243 -7.48 -0.84 -7.01
CA TYR A 243 -8.12 -1.52 -5.89
C TYR A 243 -8.89 -2.77 -6.32
N THR A 244 -9.66 -2.70 -7.43
CA THR A 244 -10.33 -3.88 -8.02
C THR A 244 -9.32 -4.93 -8.48
N VAL A 245 -8.22 -4.51 -9.11
CA VAL A 245 -7.11 -5.39 -9.51
C VAL A 245 -6.53 -6.08 -8.28
N TYR A 246 -6.22 -5.33 -7.24
CA TYR A 246 -5.69 -5.88 -6.00
C TYR A 246 -6.62 -6.95 -5.41
N LEU A 247 -7.93 -6.69 -5.34
CA LEU A 247 -8.87 -7.60 -4.72
C LEU A 247 -9.02 -8.92 -5.49
N LEU A 248 -8.91 -8.90 -6.82
CA LEU A 248 -9.26 -10.04 -7.67
C LEU A 248 -8.08 -10.76 -8.31
N HIS A 249 -6.90 -10.13 -8.42
CA HIS A 249 -5.76 -10.73 -9.14
C HIS A 249 -5.34 -12.07 -8.53
N TYR A 250 -5.37 -12.20 -7.20
CA TYR A 250 -4.93 -13.42 -6.53
C TYR A 250 -5.82 -14.63 -6.90
N LEU A 251 -7.14 -14.44 -6.91
CA LEU A 251 -8.08 -15.45 -7.39
C LEU A 251 -7.82 -15.80 -8.86
N CYS A 252 -7.62 -14.80 -9.72
CA CYS A 252 -7.41 -15.01 -11.15
C CYS A 252 -6.12 -15.79 -11.44
N ILE A 253 -5.03 -15.45 -10.74
CA ILE A 253 -3.74 -16.14 -10.85
C ILE A 253 -3.89 -17.62 -10.51
N TRP A 254 -4.51 -17.93 -9.36
CA TRP A 254 -4.68 -19.32 -8.93
C TRP A 254 -5.69 -20.09 -9.75
N ALA A 255 -6.70 -19.43 -10.30
CA ALA A 255 -7.61 -20.05 -11.26
C ALA A 255 -6.86 -20.50 -12.52
N VAL A 256 -5.92 -19.67 -13.03
CA VAL A 256 -5.08 -20.05 -14.18
C VAL A 256 -4.14 -21.21 -13.83
N PHE A 257 -3.45 -21.14 -12.69
CA PHE A 257 -2.55 -22.22 -12.27
C PHE A 257 -3.30 -23.54 -12.08
N ALA A 258 -4.44 -23.53 -11.41
CA ALA A 258 -5.24 -24.74 -11.20
C ALA A 258 -5.83 -25.28 -12.51
N ALA A 259 -6.28 -24.42 -13.44
CA ALA A 259 -6.92 -24.87 -14.67
C ALA A 259 -5.92 -25.34 -15.75
N LEU A 260 -4.75 -24.71 -15.84
CA LEU A 260 -3.79 -24.92 -16.93
C LEU A 260 -2.47 -25.55 -16.47
N GLY A 261 -2.29 -25.74 -15.16
CA GLY A 261 -1.05 -26.18 -14.53
C GLY A 261 -0.57 -27.58 -14.93
N GLY A 262 -1.50 -28.49 -15.23
CA GLY A 262 -1.24 -29.82 -15.76
C GLY A 262 -1.19 -29.91 -17.29
N VAL A 263 -1.58 -28.83 -17.99
CA VAL A 263 -1.64 -28.79 -19.46
C VAL A 263 -0.43 -28.05 -20.05
N ILE A 264 0.02 -26.99 -19.39
CA ILE A 264 1.12 -26.14 -19.86
C ILE A 264 2.39 -26.49 -19.10
N GLU A 265 3.31 -27.18 -19.77
CA GLU A 265 4.62 -27.54 -19.19
C GLU A 265 5.54 -26.34 -19.00
N SER A 266 5.48 -25.37 -19.93
CA SER A 266 6.34 -24.19 -19.90
C SER A 266 5.93 -23.23 -18.78
N TYR A 267 6.75 -23.18 -17.71
CA TYR A 267 6.56 -22.28 -16.58
C TYR A 267 6.38 -20.82 -17.00
N TRP A 268 7.20 -20.33 -17.94
CA TRP A 268 7.12 -18.94 -18.40
C TRP A 268 5.83 -18.64 -19.15
N THR A 269 5.32 -19.61 -19.91
CA THR A 269 4.03 -19.46 -20.61
C THR A 269 2.88 -19.42 -19.61
N LEU A 270 2.86 -20.35 -18.66
CA LEU A 270 1.85 -20.39 -17.59
C LEU A 270 1.90 -19.13 -16.73
N TYR A 271 3.09 -18.68 -16.36
CA TYR A 271 3.32 -17.44 -15.62
C TYR A 271 2.82 -16.21 -16.41
N GLY A 272 3.15 -16.11 -17.70
CA GLY A 272 2.69 -15.04 -18.57
C GLY A 272 1.16 -14.98 -18.68
N LEU A 273 0.51 -16.14 -18.81
CA LEU A 273 -0.95 -16.25 -18.80
C LEU A 273 -1.55 -15.87 -17.45
N ALA A 274 -0.96 -16.31 -16.34
CA ALA A 274 -1.41 -15.98 -15.00
C ALA A 274 -1.29 -14.47 -14.72
N VAL A 275 -0.21 -13.82 -15.16
CA VAL A 275 -0.04 -12.37 -15.08
C VAL A 275 -1.09 -11.67 -15.96
N ALA A 276 -1.24 -12.08 -17.22
CA ALA A 276 -2.21 -11.50 -18.13
C ALA A 276 -3.64 -11.60 -17.58
N ALA A 277 -4.03 -12.75 -17.02
CA ALA A 277 -5.33 -12.93 -16.38
C ALA A 277 -5.47 -12.13 -15.08
N GLY A 278 -4.42 -12.12 -14.25
CA GLY A 278 -4.35 -11.40 -12.98
C GLY A 278 -4.56 -9.90 -13.11
N PHE A 279 -4.17 -9.29 -14.24
CA PHE A 279 -4.45 -7.89 -14.53
C PHE A 279 -5.66 -7.70 -15.44
N GLY A 280 -5.76 -8.49 -16.51
CA GLY A 280 -6.78 -8.34 -17.55
C GLY A 280 -8.19 -8.55 -17.03
N VAL A 281 -8.45 -9.66 -16.32
CA VAL A 281 -9.78 -9.97 -15.82
C VAL A 281 -10.25 -8.91 -14.82
N PRO A 282 -9.48 -8.52 -13.79
CA PRO A 282 -9.91 -7.47 -12.88
C PRO A 282 -10.05 -6.08 -13.52
N LEU A 283 -9.24 -5.75 -14.53
CA LEU A 283 -9.40 -4.51 -15.30
C LEU A 283 -10.71 -4.50 -16.09
N LEU A 284 -11.10 -5.63 -16.70
CA LEU A 284 -12.39 -5.78 -17.37
C LEU A 284 -13.54 -5.69 -16.35
N VAL A 285 -13.42 -6.35 -15.19
CA VAL A 285 -14.39 -6.21 -14.09
C VAL A 285 -14.48 -4.76 -13.63
N HIS A 286 -13.36 -4.04 -13.57
CA HIS A 286 -13.40 -2.63 -13.21
C HIS A 286 -14.11 -1.78 -14.28
N ALA A 287 -13.74 -1.97 -15.54
CA ALA A 287 -14.24 -1.18 -16.67
C ALA A 287 -15.73 -1.37 -16.94
N TYR A 288 -16.24 -2.60 -16.79
CA TYR A 288 -17.62 -2.95 -17.11
C TYR A 288 -18.53 -2.91 -15.87
N PRO A 289 -18.53 -3.88 -14.94
CA PRO A 289 -19.49 -3.85 -13.84
C PRO A 289 -19.21 -2.76 -12.79
N VAL A 290 -17.97 -2.59 -12.32
CA VAL A 290 -17.67 -1.68 -11.20
C VAL A 290 -17.96 -0.22 -11.53
N ARG A 291 -17.63 0.23 -12.75
CA ARG A 291 -17.90 1.60 -13.20
C ARG A 291 -19.35 1.85 -13.62
N ARG A 292 -20.09 0.82 -14.03
CA ARG A 292 -21.48 0.97 -14.52
C ARG A 292 -22.52 0.79 -13.43
N PHE A 293 -22.28 -0.07 -12.45
CA PHE A 293 -23.24 -0.38 -11.39
C PHE A 293 -22.75 0.17 -10.05
N GLU A 294 -23.54 1.07 -9.45
CA GLU A 294 -23.23 1.69 -8.16
C GLU A 294 -23.04 0.65 -7.05
N LEU A 295 -23.83 -0.43 -7.07
CA LEU A 295 -23.68 -1.54 -6.14
C LEU A 295 -22.31 -2.23 -6.29
N ALA A 296 -21.86 -2.51 -7.51
CA ALA A 296 -20.55 -3.11 -7.73
C ALA A 296 -19.41 -2.16 -7.31
N GLY A 297 -19.55 -0.86 -7.59
CA GLY A 297 -18.66 0.20 -7.10
C GLY A 297 -18.59 0.27 -5.57
N PHE A 298 -19.73 0.11 -4.90
CA PHE A 298 -19.80 0.07 -3.45
C PHE A 298 -19.22 -1.23 -2.87
N LEU A 299 -19.57 -2.38 -3.43
CA LEU A 299 -19.10 -3.68 -2.91
C LEU A 299 -17.59 -3.86 -3.09
N LEU A 300 -17.03 -3.47 -4.24
CA LEU A 300 -15.60 -3.69 -4.54
C LEU A 300 -14.70 -2.51 -4.20
N ASN A 301 -15.21 -1.28 -4.13
CA ASN A 301 -14.40 -0.11 -3.78
C ASN A 301 -14.88 0.64 -2.53
N GLY A 302 -15.97 0.21 -1.89
CA GLY A 302 -16.61 0.91 -0.76
C GLY A 302 -17.05 2.35 -1.05
N ARG A 303 -17.08 2.73 -2.34
CA ARG A 303 -17.55 4.05 -2.78
C ARG A 303 -19.06 4.07 -2.64
N ARG A 304 -19.56 4.85 -1.68
CA ARG A 304 -21.00 5.06 -1.55
C ARG A 304 -21.54 5.65 -2.86
N PRO A 305 -22.76 5.26 -3.28
CA PRO A 305 -23.48 5.99 -4.30
C PRO A 305 -23.46 7.47 -3.90
N GLN A 306 -22.74 8.29 -4.67
CA GLN A 306 -23.00 9.72 -4.58
C GLN A 306 -24.41 9.83 -5.14
N ALA A 307 -25.39 10.12 -4.28
CA ALA A 307 -26.68 10.58 -4.75
C ALA A 307 -26.34 11.61 -5.81
N ARG A 308 -26.68 11.33 -7.08
CA ARG A 308 -26.52 12.28 -8.17
C ARG A 308 -27.28 13.50 -7.70
N THR A 309 -26.60 14.43 -7.06
CA THR A 309 -27.11 15.76 -6.80
C THR A 309 -27.40 16.22 -8.21
N ALA A 310 -28.69 16.26 -8.54
CA ALA A 310 -29.18 16.81 -9.79
C ALA A 310 -28.34 18.06 -10.04
N ALA A 311 -27.62 18.08 -11.16
CA ALA A 311 -26.72 19.16 -11.49
C ALA A 311 -27.45 20.46 -11.14
N PRO A 312 -26.88 21.34 -10.28
CA PRO A 312 -27.56 22.58 -9.95
C PRO A 312 -27.85 23.26 -11.29
N ALA A 313 -29.13 23.37 -11.61
CA ALA A 313 -29.61 24.03 -12.81
C ALA A 313 -28.97 25.42 -12.80
N SER A 314 -27.97 25.61 -13.66
CA SER A 314 -27.36 26.89 -14.02
C SER A 314 -27.54 27.97 -12.93
N ALA A 315 -26.78 27.87 -11.84
CA ALA A 315 -26.64 29.00 -10.93
C ALA A 315 -26.01 30.14 -11.74
N PRO A 316 -26.66 31.32 -11.86
CA PRO A 316 -26.13 32.43 -12.64
C PRO A 316 -24.75 32.80 -12.13
N ALA A 317 -23.83 33.02 -13.06
CA ALA A 317 -22.44 33.34 -12.79
C ALA A 317 -22.36 34.50 -11.77
N ALA A 318 -21.95 34.19 -10.54
CA ALA A 318 -21.61 35.21 -9.57
C ALA A 318 -20.38 35.94 -10.10
N SER A 319 -20.54 37.23 -10.40
CA SER A 319 -19.46 38.11 -10.81
C SER A 319 -18.30 38.01 -9.82
N PRO A 320 -17.04 37.93 -10.28
CA PRO A 320 -15.89 37.86 -9.40
C PRO A 320 -15.84 39.08 -8.48
N PRO A 321 -15.47 38.90 -7.19
CA PRO A 321 -15.32 40.01 -6.28
C PRO A 321 -14.21 40.94 -6.78
N GLU A 322 -14.60 42.18 -7.01
CA GLU A 322 -13.74 43.30 -7.34
C GLU A 322 -12.67 43.43 -6.24
N LEU A 323 -11.45 42.99 -6.55
CA LEU A 323 -10.29 43.19 -5.68
C LEU A 323 -10.00 44.70 -5.64
N ALA A 324 -10.52 45.34 -4.60
CA ALA A 324 -10.17 46.70 -4.24
C ALA A 324 -8.64 46.82 -4.15
N ARG A 325 -8.08 47.59 -5.07
CA ARG A 325 -6.69 48.07 -5.01
C ARG A 325 -6.57 48.94 -3.76
N ALA A 326 -5.82 48.47 -2.76
CA ALA A 326 -5.33 49.34 -1.71
C ALA A 326 -4.06 50.02 -2.24
N GLU A 327 -4.22 51.27 -2.67
CA GLU A 327 -3.13 52.24 -2.71
C GLU A 327 -2.92 52.76 -1.28
N THR A 328 -1.75 52.47 -0.69
CA THR A 328 -0.94 53.36 0.17
C THR A 328 0.36 52.65 0.50
#